data_AF-W6MH78-F1
#
_entry.id   AF-W6MH78-F1
#
_cell.length_a   1.000
_cell.length_b   1.000
_cell.length_c   1.000
_cell.angle_alpha   90.00
_cell.angle_beta   90.00
_cell.angle_gamma   90.00
#
_symmetry.space_group_name_H-M   'P 1'
#
loop_
_entity.id
_entity.type
_entity.pdbx_description
1 polymer ?
#
loop_
_entity_poly.entity_id
_entity_poly.type
_entity_poly.pdbx_seq_one_letter_code
_entity_poly.pdbx_strand_id
1 'polypeptide(L)'
;GEHSNLYTGKSCCGDQVSVMMVQRRLCLVVVMMVILAVDVASPQKKCPDQCSTEYDPVCGNNGVTYNNTCSLNIARCQNQSVRLAYRGECEGNTSINQCPDACPLYYDPVCGSDGKT
;
A
#
# COMPACT_ATOMS: atom_id res chain seq x y z
N GLY A 1 52.46 14.63 27.64
CA GLY A 1 51.54 15.72 27.30
C GLY A 1 50.22 15.43 27.96
N GLU A 2 50.14 15.79 29.24
CA GLU A 2 48.94 15.73 30.05
C GLU A 2 47.88 16.73 29.57
N HIS A 3 46.61 16.39 29.74
CA HIS A 3 45.71 17.25 30.52
C HIS A 3 44.56 16.39 31.08
N SER A 4 44.58 16.29 32.40
CA SER A 4 43.58 15.69 33.28
C SER A 4 42.49 16.70 33.65
N ASN A 5 41.28 16.24 33.92
CA ASN A 5 40.41 16.63 35.06
C ASN A 5 39.09 15.84 34.94
N LEU A 6 38.79 14.85 35.82
CA LEU A 6 38.12 14.98 37.13
C LEU A 6 36.84 15.84 37.02
N TYR A 7 35.63 15.36 37.32
CA TYR A 7 35.14 15.08 38.67
C TYR A 7 33.88 14.16 38.68
N THR A 8 33.94 13.15 39.56
CA THR A 8 32.88 12.58 40.44
C THR A 8 31.60 11.93 39.87
N GLY A 9 31.65 10.58 39.78
CA GLY A 9 30.89 9.64 40.63
C GLY A 9 29.36 9.74 40.77
N LYS A 10 28.65 8.68 40.39
CA LYS A 10 27.99 7.73 41.33
C LYS A 10 27.15 6.70 40.56
N SER A 11 27.40 5.45 40.90
CA SER A 11 26.56 4.29 40.61
C SER A 11 25.31 4.28 41.50
N CYS A 12 24.29 3.54 41.04
CA CYS A 12 23.13 3.01 41.76
C CYS A 12 21.95 3.96 42.04
N CYS A 13 20.74 3.51 41.67
CA CYS A 13 19.73 3.11 42.64
C CYS A 13 18.61 2.30 41.99
N GLY A 14 18.25 1.17 42.63
CA GLY A 14 16.96 0.53 42.47
C GLY A 14 15.83 1.37 43.07
N ASP A 15 14.64 0.77 43.04
CA ASP A 15 13.36 1.27 43.57
C ASP A 15 12.72 2.46 42.86
N GLN A 16 12.00 2.20 41.77
CA GLN A 16 10.97 3.13 41.26
C GLN A 16 9.67 2.42 40.85
N VAL A 17 9.32 1.27 41.45
CA VAL A 17 7.98 0.65 41.33
C VAL A 17 6.97 1.33 42.27
N SER A 18 7.06 2.67 42.40
CA SER A 18 6.11 3.49 43.16
C SER A 18 5.64 4.72 42.39
N VAL A 19 6.29 5.05 41.25
CA VAL A 19 5.87 6.16 40.37
C VAL A 19 4.79 5.74 39.35
N MET A 20 4.37 4.47 39.37
CA MET A 20 3.32 3.95 38.48
C MET A 20 1.88 4.29 38.91
N MET A 21 1.64 4.82 40.13
CA MET A 21 0.27 5.03 40.65
C MET A 21 -0.18 6.49 40.84
N VAL A 22 0.72 7.48 40.86
CA VAL A 22 0.36 8.93 40.99
C VAL A 22 0.10 9.60 39.64
N GLN A 23 0.40 8.93 38.53
CA GLN A 23 0.40 9.51 37.19
C GLN A 23 -0.76 8.99 36.31
N ARG A 24 -1.64 8.10 36.79
CA ARG A 24 -2.66 7.43 35.96
C ARG A 24 -3.71 8.39 35.38
N ARG A 25 -4.14 9.41 36.13
CA ARG A 25 -5.08 10.43 35.62
C ARG A 25 -4.37 11.50 34.77
N LEU A 26 -3.15 11.89 35.15
CA LEU A 26 -2.37 12.88 34.40
C LEU A 26 -1.90 12.33 33.05
N CYS A 27 -1.42 11.08 32.99
CA CYS A 27 -1.10 10.38 31.73
C CYS A 27 -2.34 10.23 30.83
N LEU A 28 -3.52 9.91 31.37
CA LEU A 28 -4.74 9.81 30.56
C LEU A 28 -5.13 11.17 29.95
N VAL A 29 -4.97 12.26 30.69
CA VAL A 29 -5.21 13.63 30.20
C VAL A 29 -4.22 14.01 29.10
N VAL A 30 -2.93 13.67 29.27
CA VAL A 30 -1.90 13.92 28.25
C VAL A 30 -2.15 13.11 26.98
N VAL A 31 -2.52 11.82 27.10
CA VAL A 31 -2.87 10.98 25.96
C VAL A 31 -4.11 11.51 25.24
N MET A 32 -5.13 11.98 25.96
CA MET A 32 -6.30 12.63 25.36
C MET A 32 -5.94 13.96 24.69
N MET A 33 -5.08 14.78 25.29
CA MET A 33 -4.59 16.03 24.68
C MET A 33 -3.79 15.75 23.41
N VAL A 34 -3.01 14.67 23.38
CA VAL A 34 -2.33 14.22 22.16
C VAL A 34 -3.33 13.72 21.13
N ILE A 35 -4.36 12.96 21.51
CA ILE A 35 -5.41 12.50 20.57
C ILE A 35 -6.24 13.67 20.02
N LEU A 36 -6.49 14.71 20.82
CA LEU A 36 -7.21 15.93 20.40
C LEU A 36 -6.33 16.95 19.66
N ALA A 37 -5.00 16.92 19.87
CA ALA A 37 -4.03 17.73 19.14
C ALA A 37 -3.45 17.03 17.91
N VAL A 38 -3.67 15.72 17.77
CA VAL A 38 -3.50 15.01 16.51
C VAL A 38 -4.75 15.28 15.70
N ASP A 39 -4.71 16.36 14.91
CA ASP A 39 -5.51 16.38 13.70
C ASP A 39 -5.12 15.11 12.92
N VAL A 40 -6.04 14.16 12.81
CA VAL A 40 -5.92 13.03 11.86
C VAL A 40 -6.01 13.62 10.44
N ALA A 41 -4.97 14.35 10.05
CA ALA A 41 -4.70 14.74 8.69
C ALA A 41 -3.95 13.59 8.02
N SER A 42 -4.56 12.40 7.98
CA SER A 42 -4.10 11.37 7.06
C SER A 42 -4.38 11.90 5.66
N PRO A 43 -3.39 12.01 4.76
CA PRO A 43 -3.65 12.30 3.36
C PRO A 43 -4.45 11.11 2.81
N GLN A 44 -5.76 11.25 2.74
CA GLN A 44 -6.62 10.29 2.06
C GLN A 44 -6.16 10.25 0.61
N LYS A 45 -5.66 9.08 0.16
CA LYS A 45 -5.33 8.84 -1.25
C LYS A 45 -6.65 8.94 -2.02
N LYS A 46 -6.96 10.13 -2.55
CA LYS A 46 -8.13 10.32 -3.40
C LYS A 46 -7.88 9.61 -4.71
N CYS A 47 -8.69 8.60 -4.99
CA CYS A 47 -8.68 7.95 -6.29
C CYS A 47 -9.51 8.77 -7.28
N PRO A 48 -9.12 8.78 -8.57
CA PRO A 48 -10.00 9.30 -9.62
C PRO A 48 -11.30 8.48 -9.64
N ASP A 49 -12.44 9.13 -9.86
CA ASP A 49 -13.75 8.46 -9.98
C ASP A 49 -14.35 8.58 -11.39
N GLN A 50 -13.62 9.20 -12.32
CA GLN A 50 -14.07 9.45 -13.69
C GLN A 50 -13.15 8.77 -14.69
N CYS A 51 -13.77 8.15 -15.69
CA CYS A 51 -13.12 7.55 -16.85
C CYS A 51 -13.95 7.84 -18.10
N SER A 52 -13.32 7.73 -19.27
CA SER A 52 -14.05 7.64 -20.54
C SER A 52 -15.02 6.45 -20.50
N THR A 53 -16.16 6.59 -21.18
CA THR A 53 -17.13 5.52 -21.37
C THR A 53 -16.81 4.63 -22.57
N GLU A 54 -15.64 4.82 -23.20
CA GLU A 54 -15.12 3.94 -24.24
C GLU A 54 -14.95 2.52 -23.70
N TYR A 55 -15.46 1.56 -24.46
CA TYR A 55 -15.45 0.15 -24.11
C TYR A 55 -14.27 -0.53 -24.81
N ASP A 56 -13.25 -0.87 -24.02
CA ASP A 56 -12.04 -1.58 -24.41
C ASP A 56 -11.67 -2.53 -23.25
N PRO A 57 -12.38 -3.67 -23.12
CA PRO A 57 -12.42 -4.44 -21.88
C PRO A 57 -11.05 -5.00 -21.51
N VAL A 58 -10.79 -5.08 -20.20
CA VAL A 58 -9.57 -5.67 -19.66
C VAL A 58 -9.88 -6.59 -18.47
N CYS A 59 -9.15 -7.69 -18.36
CA CYS A 59 -9.30 -8.63 -17.25
C CYS A 59 -8.29 -8.31 -16.15
N GLY A 60 -8.77 -8.16 -14.92
CA GLY A 60 -7.92 -8.07 -13.73
C GLY A 60 -7.44 -9.44 -13.24
N ASN A 61 -6.32 -9.45 -12.51
CA ASN A 61 -5.81 -10.65 -11.82
C ASN A 61 -6.75 -11.21 -10.73
N ASN A 62 -7.78 -10.45 -10.38
CA ASN A 62 -8.88 -10.85 -9.50
C ASN A 62 -10.05 -11.51 -10.26
N GLY A 63 -9.93 -11.75 -11.57
CA GLY A 63 -10.99 -12.34 -12.40
C GLY A 63 -12.16 -11.40 -12.67
N VAL A 64 -11.98 -10.09 -12.48
CA VAL A 64 -13.00 -9.07 -12.75
C VAL A 64 -12.72 -8.39 -14.08
N THR A 65 -13.72 -8.35 -14.95
CA THR A 65 -13.70 -7.55 -16.18
C THR A 65 -13.92 -6.08 -15.85
N TYR A 66 -13.04 -5.23 -16.37
CA TYR A 66 -13.16 -3.77 -16.30
C TYR A 66 -13.45 -3.22 -17.69
N ASN A 67 -14.36 -2.23 -17.81
CA ASN A 67 -14.78 -1.66 -19.10
C ASN A 67 -13.61 -1.11 -19.94
N ASN A 68 -12.56 -0.65 -19.27
CA ASN A 68 -11.33 -0.14 -19.89
C ASN A 68 -10.18 -0.07 -18.88
N THR A 69 -8.98 0.18 -19.39
CA THR A 69 -7.77 0.35 -18.57
C THR A 69 -7.93 1.44 -17.49
N CYS A 70 -8.71 2.49 -17.76
CA CYS A 70 -8.96 3.55 -16.77
C CYS A 70 -9.73 3.01 -15.55
N SER A 71 -10.83 2.27 -15.77
CA SER A 71 -11.60 1.66 -14.68
C SER A 71 -10.78 0.65 -13.86
N LEU A 72 -9.89 -0.13 -14.51
CA LEU A 72 -8.93 -0.99 -13.80
C LEU A 72 -7.96 -0.16 -12.93
N ASN A 73 -7.50 0.99 -13.41
CA ASN A 73 -6.60 1.87 -12.65
C ASN A 73 -7.28 2.50 -11.43
N ILE A 74 -8.56 2.86 -11.52
CA ILE A 74 -9.35 3.32 -10.38
C ILE A 74 -9.45 2.20 -9.34
N ALA A 75 -9.81 0.99 -9.76
CA ALA A 75 -9.85 -0.16 -8.87
C ALA A 75 -8.50 -0.47 -8.23
N ARG A 76 -7.40 -0.34 -8.99
CA ARG A 76 -6.02 -0.48 -8.49
C ARG A 76 -5.63 0.62 -7.50
N CYS A 77 -6.16 1.82 -7.64
CA CYS A 77 -5.94 2.90 -6.69
C CYS A 77 -6.59 2.58 -5.33
N GLN A 78 -7.81 2.03 -5.35
CA GLN A 78 -8.55 1.62 -4.16
C GLN A 78 -7.98 0.34 -3.55
N ASN A 79 -7.56 -0.62 -4.40
CA ASN A 79 -6.95 -1.87 -4.00
C ASN A 79 -5.66 -2.14 -4.80
N GLN A 80 -4.52 -1.93 -4.14
CA GLN A 80 -3.20 -2.06 -4.75
C GLN A 80 -2.86 -3.49 -5.20
N SER A 81 -3.62 -4.53 -4.81
CA SER A 81 -3.42 -5.89 -5.28
C SER A 81 -3.94 -6.13 -6.71
N VAL A 82 -4.78 -5.24 -7.23
CA VAL A 82 -5.36 -5.36 -8.58
C VAL A 82 -4.28 -5.04 -9.62
N ARG A 83 -4.10 -5.95 -10.58
CA ARG A 83 -3.19 -5.84 -11.72
C ARG A 83 -3.92 -6.29 -12.98
N LEU A 84 -3.48 -5.79 -14.12
CA LEU A 84 -3.92 -6.29 -15.42
C LEU A 84 -3.45 -7.75 -15.57
N ALA A 85 -4.38 -8.65 -15.88
CA ALA A 85 -4.07 -10.02 -16.27
C ALA A 85 -3.87 -10.10 -17.79
N TYR A 86 -4.88 -9.70 -18.57
CA TYR A 86 -4.83 -9.66 -20.03
C TYR A 86 -5.86 -8.66 -20.58
N ARG A 87 -5.70 -8.28 -21.85
CA ARG A 87 -6.69 -7.46 -22.58
C ARG A 87 -7.84 -8.34 -23.05
N GLY A 88 -9.06 -7.80 -23.02
CA GLY A 88 -10.30 -8.55 -23.22
C GLY A 88 -11.09 -8.75 -21.92
N GLU A 89 -12.31 -9.27 -22.03
CA GLU A 89 -13.11 -9.65 -20.87
C GLU A 89 -12.51 -10.87 -20.18
N CYS A 90 -12.69 -11.00 -18.86
CA CYS A 90 -12.34 -12.22 -18.17
C CYS A 90 -13.21 -13.38 -18.67
N GLU A 91 -12.57 -14.46 -19.09
CA GLU A 91 -13.25 -15.69 -19.45
C GLU A 91 -13.81 -16.33 -18.18
N GLY A 92 -15.13 -16.39 -18.08
CA GLY A 92 -15.81 -17.00 -16.94
C GLY A 92 -15.38 -18.46 -16.74
N ASN A 93 -15.06 -18.79 -15.49
CA ASN A 93 -15.11 -20.14 -14.90
C ASN A 93 -14.45 -21.30 -15.67
N THR A 94 -13.39 -21.05 -16.43
CA THR A 94 -12.38 -22.07 -16.67
C THR A 94 -11.10 -21.63 -15.98
N SER A 95 -10.79 -22.29 -14.87
CA SER A 95 -9.49 -22.21 -14.23
C SER A 95 -8.46 -22.77 -15.17
N ILE A 96 -7.97 -21.95 -16.10
CA ILE A 96 -6.80 -22.31 -16.85
C ILE A 96 -5.81 -21.17 -16.68
N ASN A 97 -4.78 -21.44 -15.88
CA ASN A 97 -3.53 -20.70 -15.92
C ASN A 97 -2.79 -20.98 -17.26
N GLN A 98 -3.52 -21.11 -18.38
CA GLN A 98 -2.98 -21.23 -19.72
C GLN A 98 -3.22 -19.90 -20.42
N CYS A 99 -2.13 -19.36 -20.93
CA CYS A 99 -2.23 -18.50 -22.09
C CYS A 99 -2.80 -19.32 -23.27
N PRO A 100 -3.55 -18.70 -24.20
CA PRO A 100 -3.96 -19.38 -25.41
C PRO A 100 -2.75 -19.92 -26.17
N ASP A 101 -2.80 -21.20 -26.57
CA ASP A 101 -1.70 -21.88 -27.28
C ASP A 101 -1.45 -21.31 -28.70
N ALA A 102 -2.41 -20.51 -29.21
CA ALA A 102 -2.34 -19.91 -30.53
C ALA A 102 -2.66 -18.41 -30.48
N CYS A 103 -1.84 -17.62 -31.16
CA CYS A 103 -2.10 -16.21 -31.43
C CYS A 103 -2.67 -16.01 -32.84
N PRO A 104 -3.40 -14.92 -33.10
CA PRO A 104 -3.76 -14.51 -34.46
C PRO A 104 -2.50 -14.38 -35.34
N LEU A 105 -2.60 -14.68 -36.63
CA LEU A 105 -1.48 -14.57 -37.58
C LEU A 105 -1.14 -13.12 -37.96
N TYR A 106 -1.73 -12.13 -37.28
CA TYR A 106 -1.40 -10.73 -37.48
C TYR A 106 -0.18 -10.35 -36.65
N TYR A 107 0.82 -9.79 -37.30
CA TYR A 107 2.08 -9.41 -36.69
C TYR A 107 1.97 -8.06 -35.98
N ASP A 108 1.94 -8.09 -34.64
CA ASP A 108 1.98 -6.92 -33.76
C ASP A 108 3.01 -7.15 -32.64
N PRO A 109 4.30 -6.86 -32.87
CA PRO A 109 5.38 -7.24 -31.97
C PRO A 109 5.39 -6.37 -30.70
N VAL A 110 5.74 -6.99 -29.57
CA VAL A 110 5.90 -6.32 -28.28
C VAL A 110 7.26 -6.64 -27.69
N CYS A 111 7.83 -5.71 -26.92
CA CYS A 111 9.10 -5.98 -26.23
C CYS A 111 8.84 -6.81 -24.97
N GLY A 112 9.35 -8.04 -24.95
CA GLY A 112 9.33 -8.92 -23.80
C GLY A 112 10.28 -8.43 -22.70
N SER A 113 9.98 -8.77 -21.45
CA SER A 113 10.89 -8.53 -20.32
C SER A 113 12.20 -9.31 -20.43
N ASP A 114 12.24 -10.32 -21.31
CA ASP A 114 13.42 -11.10 -21.68
C ASP A 114 14.29 -10.43 -22.77
N GLY A 115 13.93 -9.23 -23.22
CA GLY A 115 14.68 -8.48 -24.23
C GLY A 115 14.50 -9.00 -25.65
N LYS A 116 13.50 -9.86 -25.89
CA LYS A 116 13.13 -10.32 -27.24
C LYS A 116 11.93 -9.55 -27.76
N THR A 117 11.84 -9.49 -29.08
CA THR A 117 10.73 -8.89 -29.85
C THR A 117 9.97 -9.97 -30.59
#